data_AF-A1TPM9-F1
#
_entry.id   AF-A1TPM9-F1
#
_cell.length_a   1.000
_cell.length_b   1.000
_cell.length_c   1.000
_cell.angle_alpha   90.00
_cell.angle_beta   90.00
_cell.angle_gamma   90.00
#
_symmetry.space_group_name_H-M   'P 1'
#
loop_
_entity.id
_entity.type
_entity.pdbx_description
1 polymer ?
#
loop_
_entity_poly.entity_id
_entity_poly.type
_entity_poly.pdbx_seq_one_letter_code
_entity_poly.pdbx_strand_id
1 'polypeptide(L)'
;MAEQYEIRSINDLLQFDDEQFARLLPDLVVWRIYARCAVQEGAQSIGFTWVDDGAVGECTQVKLQIKETGEWVTVDVAQKEASHG
;
A
#
# COMPACT_ATOMS: atom_id res chain seq x y z
N MET A 1 15.29 3.94 12.40
CA MET A 1 14.78 2.56 12.29
C MET A 1 13.49 2.67 11.52
N ALA A 2 13.27 1.83 10.51
CA ALA A 2 12.04 1.90 9.72
C ALA A 2 10.85 1.40 10.55
N GLU A 3 9.75 2.13 10.53
CA GLU A 3 8.52 1.79 11.26
C GLU A 3 7.46 1.26 10.29
N GLN A 4 6.73 0.23 10.69
CA GLN A 4 5.75 -0.44 9.83
C GLN A 4 4.33 -0.17 10.30
N TYR A 5 3.50 0.30 9.39
CA TYR A 5 2.12 0.69 9.64
C TYR A 5 1.17 -0.14 8.78
N GLU A 6 0.10 -0.64 9.40
CA GLU A 6 -0.99 -1.27 8.67
C GLU A 6 -2.14 -0.28 8.51
N ILE A 7 -2.49 0.01 7.25
CA ILE A 7 -3.51 1.00 6.90
C ILE A 7 -4.68 0.26 6.28
N ARG A 8 -5.84 0.34 6.92
CA ARG A 8 -7.09 -0.31 6.48
C ARG A 8 -8.21 0.69 6.24
N SER A 9 -8.12 1.88 6.83
CA SER A 9 -9.16 2.89 6.84
C SER A 9 -8.58 4.31 6.94
N ILE A 10 -9.45 5.31 6.78
CA ILE A 10 -9.05 6.71 6.97
C ILE A 10 -8.67 7.03 8.42
N ASN A 11 -9.19 6.29 9.40
CA ASN A 11 -8.85 6.49 10.81
C ASN A 11 -7.39 6.15 11.09
N ASP A 12 -6.83 5.18 10.38
CA ASP A 12 -5.41 4.83 10.49
C ASP A 12 -4.51 5.95 9.95
N LEU A 13 -5.03 6.84 9.11
CA LEU A 13 -4.28 7.99 8.58
C LEU A 13 -4.19 9.14 9.59
N LEU A 14 -5.11 9.21 10.56
CA LEU A 14 -5.17 10.29 11.54
C LEU A 14 -4.07 10.21 12.61
N GLN A 15 -3.33 9.09 12.67
CA GLN A 15 -2.23 8.92 13.60
C GLN A 15 -0.92 9.57 13.12
N PHE A 16 -0.86 9.96 11.85
CA PHE A 16 0.33 10.54 11.22
C PHE A 16 0.33 12.06 11.32
N ASP A 17 1.51 12.64 11.50
CA ASP A 17 1.69 14.08 11.29
C ASP A 17 1.69 14.43 9.79
N ASP A 18 1.68 15.73 9.48
CA ASP A 18 1.62 16.23 8.10
C ASP A 18 2.81 15.76 7.25
N GLU A 19 4.00 15.60 7.83
CA GLU A 19 5.21 15.17 7.11
C GLU A 19 5.17 13.66 6.80
N GLN A 20 4.79 12.85 7.79
CA GLN A 20 4.55 11.41 7.64
C GLN A 20 3.44 11.16 6.60
N PHE A 21 2.33 11.88 6.70
CA PHE A 21 1.22 11.75 5.77
C PHE A 21 1.64 12.12 4.35
N ALA A 22 2.44 13.17 4.16
CA ALA A 22 2.97 13.55 2.85
C ALA A 22 3.87 12.46 2.25
N ARG A 23 4.71 11.80 3.05
CA ARG A 23 5.55 10.68 2.60
C ARG A 23 4.73 9.46 2.17
N LEU A 24 3.57 9.23 2.80
CA LEU A 24 2.65 8.12 2.50
C LEU A 24 1.84 8.31 1.20
N LEU A 25 1.65 9.54 0.72
CA LEU A 25 0.76 9.84 -0.43
C LEU A 25 1.04 9.00 -1.69
N PRO A 26 2.29 8.78 -2.12
CA PRO A 26 2.60 7.93 -3.28
C PRO A 26 2.12 6.48 -3.09
N ASP A 27 2.27 5.92 -1.89
CA ASP A 27 1.79 4.57 -1.56
C ASP A 27 0.28 4.44 -1.67
N LEU A 28 -0.48 5.48 -1.26
CA LEU A 28 -1.94 5.49 -1.42
C LEU A 28 -2.35 5.41 -2.89
N VAL A 29 -1.56 6.02 -3.79
CA VAL A 29 -1.79 5.93 -5.23
C VAL A 29 -1.55 4.51 -5.73
N VAL A 30 -0.46 3.87 -5.29
CA VAL A 30 -0.15 2.47 -5.62
C VAL A 30 -1.25 1.55 -5.10
N TRP A 31 -1.62 1.69 -3.83
CA TRP A 31 -2.71 0.93 -3.23
C TRP A 31 -4.01 1.05 -4.02
N ARG A 32 -4.36 2.26 -4.46
CA ARG A 32 -5.53 2.49 -5.31
C ARG A 32 -5.43 1.76 -6.66
N ILE A 33 -4.26 1.69 -7.29
CA ILE A 33 -4.07 0.96 -8.56
C ILE A 33 -4.30 -0.53 -8.35
N TYR A 34 -3.65 -1.13 -7.35
CA TYR A 34 -3.80 -2.54 -7.03
C TYR A 34 -5.22 -2.89 -6.57
N ALA A 35 -5.88 -2.03 -5.81
CA ALA A 35 -7.27 -2.20 -5.42
C ALA A 35 -8.20 -2.25 -6.65
N ARG A 36 -7.95 -1.43 -7.68
CA ARG A 36 -8.72 -1.48 -8.93
C ARG A 36 -8.50 -2.79 -9.69
N CYS A 37 -7.25 -3.26 -9.80
CA CYS A 37 -6.94 -4.54 -10.42
C CYS A 37 -7.60 -5.70 -9.66
N ALA A 38 -7.53 -5.71 -8.33
CA ALA A 38 -8.17 -6.71 -7.50
C ALA A 38 -9.69 -6.79 -7.76
N VAL A 39 -10.39 -5.65 -7.87
CA VAL A 39 -11.83 -5.65 -8.19
C VAL A 39 -12.12 -6.24 -9.57
N GLN A 40 -11.26 -6.00 -10.56
CA GLN A 40 -11.43 -6.59 -11.91
C GLN A 40 -11.28 -8.12 -11.90
N GLU A 41 -10.42 -8.64 -11.02
CA GLU A 41 -10.18 -10.08 -10.81
C GLU A 41 -11.12 -10.70 -9.76
N GLY A 42 -12.17 -9.99 -9.32
CA GLY A 42 -13.13 -10.52 -8.34
C GLY A 42 -12.67 -10.50 -6.88
N ALA A 43 -11.53 -9.88 -6.57
CA ALA A 43 -10.99 -9.72 -5.22
C ALA A 43 -11.35 -8.35 -4.59
N GLN A 44 -10.98 -8.15 -3.32
CA GLN A 44 -11.10 -6.87 -2.62
C GLN A 44 -9.76 -6.50 -1.99
N SER A 45 -9.34 -5.25 -2.16
CA SER A 45 -8.30 -4.71 -1.30
C SER A 45 -8.91 -4.16 -0.01
N ILE A 46 -8.32 -4.55 1.12
CA ILE A 46 -8.81 -4.24 2.47
C ILE A 46 -7.80 -3.47 3.31
N GLY A 47 -6.64 -3.19 2.74
CA GLY A 47 -5.60 -2.40 3.36
C GLY A 47 -4.27 -2.58 2.62
N PHE A 48 -3.24 -1.93 3.13
CA PHE A 48 -1.86 -2.17 2.73
C PHE A 48 -0.93 -1.95 3.92
N THR A 49 0.32 -2.31 3.73
CA THR A 49 1.36 -2.07 4.72
C THR A 49 2.29 -1.01 4.17
N TRP A 50 2.50 0.03 4.96
CA TRP A 50 3.47 1.08 4.68
C TRP A 50 4.66 0.93 5.60
N VAL A 51 5.85 1.25 5.09
CA VAL A 51 7.09 1.31 5.86
C VAL A 51 7.59 2.74 5.79
N ASP A 52 7.59 3.44 6.92
CA ASP A 52 8.20 4.77 7.05
C ASP A 52 9.67 4.60 7.43
N ASP A 53 10.56 4.76 6.47
CA ASP A 53 12.01 4.79 6.67
C ASP A 53 12.56 6.24 6.67
N GLY A 54 11.67 7.23 6.64
CA GLY A 54 11.99 8.65 6.50
C GLY A 54 12.11 9.13 5.05
N ALA A 55 11.99 8.24 4.06
CA ALA A 55 11.93 8.60 2.65
C ALA A 55 10.49 8.73 2.14
N VAL A 56 10.32 9.48 1.05
CA VAL A 56 9.02 9.59 0.38
C VAL A 56 8.67 8.24 -0.26
N GLY A 57 7.44 7.78 -0.01
CA GLY A 57 6.87 6.48 -0.33
C GLY A 57 7.47 5.65 -1.44
N GLU A 58 8.15 4.56 -1.07
CA GLU A 58 8.40 3.41 -1.92
C GLU A 58 7.48 2.26 -1.49
N CYS A 59 6.26 2.21 -2.04
CA CYS A 59 5.33 1.12 -1.74
C CYS A 59 5.95 -0.20 -2.18
N THR A 60 6.32 -1.03 -1.21
CA THR A 60 6.98 -2.32 -1.46
C THR A 60 5.98 -3.47 -1.49
N GLN A 61 4.87 -3.38 -0.75
CA GLN A 61 3.91 -4.49 -0.59
C GLN A 61 2.46 -4.02 -0.46
N VAL A 62 1.54 -4.73 -1.11
CA VAL A 62 0.09 -4.53 -0.96
C VAL A 62 -0.56 -5.83 -0.47
N LYS A 63 -1.50 -5.71 0.48
CA LYS A 63 -2.30 -6.85 0.98
C LYS A 63 -3.65 -6.89 0.28
N LEU A 64 -3.98 -8.03 -0.30
CA LEU A 64 -5.25 -8.29 -0.99
C LEU A 64 -5.97 -9.44 -0.31
N GLN A 65 -7.30 -9.43 -0.34
CA GLN A 65 -8.12 -10.57 0.06
C GLN A 65 -8.94 -11.07 -1.12
N ILE A 66 -8.83 -12.37 -1.39
CA ILE A 66 -9.62 -13.04 -2.41
C ILE A 66 -11.03 -13.23 -1.84
N LYS A 67 -12.06 -12.67 -2.49
CA LYS A 67 -13.44 -12.71 -1.97
C LYS A 67 -14.01 -14.13 -1.92
N GLU A 68 -13.67 -14.96 -2.89
CA GLU A 68 -14.21 -16.32 -3.01
C GLU A 68 -13.68 -17.26 -1.91
N THR A 69 -12.42 -17.10 -1.50
CA THR A 69 -11.75 -18.00 -0.55
C THR A 69 -11.53 -17.37 0.82
N GLY A 70 -11.59 -16.05 0.92
CA GLY A 70 -11.22 -15.28 2.13
C GLY A 70 -9.71 -15.23 2.39
N GLU A 71 -8.91 -15.79 1.49
CA GLU A 71 -7.45 -15.91 1.63
C GLU A 71 -6.75 -14.56 1.45
N TRP A 72 -5.70 -14.35 2.23
CA TRP A 72 -4.85 -13.16 2.19
C TRP A 72 -3.64 -13.39 1.30
N VAL A 73 -3.46 -12.51 0.32
CA VAL A 73 -2.30 -12.52 -0.57
C VAL A 73 -1.52 -11.22 -0.36
N THR A 74 -0.22 -11.34 -0.13
CA THR A 74 0.69 -10.19 -0.16
C THR A 74 1.33 -10.15 -1.54
N VAL A 75 1.20 -9.02 -2.21
CA VAL A 75 1.80 -8.79 -3.53
C VAL A 75 2.96 -7.84 -3.34
N ASP A 76 4.17 -8.30 -3.65
CA ASP A 76 5.32 -7.41 -3.77
C ASP A 76 5.10 -6.48 -4.96
N VAL A 77 5.14 -5.18 -4.70
CA VAL A 77 5.16 -4.17 -5.74
C VAL A 77 6.57 -4.18 -6.29
N ALA A 78 6.76 -4.78 -7.47
CA ALA A 78 8.04 -4.74 -8.16
C ALA A 78 8.47 -3.28 -8.26
N GLN A 79 9.60 -2.95 -7.63
CA GLN A 79 10.23 -1.65 -7.78
C GLN A 79 10.30 -1.39 -9.28
N LYS A 80 9.79 -0.22 -9.71
CA LYS A 80 10.14 0.28 -11.03
C LYS A 80 11.67 0.33 -11.00
N GLU A 81 12.33 -0.61 -11.68
CA GLU A 81 13.73 -0.42 -12.01
C GLU A 81 13.82 0.99 -12.58
N ALA A 82 14.71 1.79 -11.99
CA ALA A 82 15.01 3.11 -12.46
C ALA A 82 15.59 3.01 -13.88
N SER A 83 14.72 2.78 -14.87
CA SER A 83 15.04 2.91 -16.28
C SER A 83 15.02 4.40 -16.60
N HIS A 84 16.04 5.09 -16.11
CA HIS A 84 16.60 6.26 -16.79
C HIS A 84 17.65 5.73 -17.76
N GLY A 85 17.21 5.44 -18.98
CA GLY A 85 18.02 5.28 -20.18
C GLY A 85 17.53 6.25 -21.23
#